data_AF-A0A2N1DD38-F1
#
_entry.id   AF-A0A2N1DD38-F1
#
_cell.length_a   1.000
_cell.length_b   1.000
_cell.length_c   1.000
_cell.angle_alpha   90.00
_cell.angle_beta   90.00
_cell.angle_gamma   90.00
#
_symmetry.space_group_name_H-M   'P 1'
#
loop_
_entity.id
_entity.type
_entity.pdbx_description
1 polymer ?
#
loop_
_entity_poly.entity_id
_entity_poly.type
_entity_poly.pdbx_seq_one_letter_code
_entity_poly.pdbx_strand_id
1 'polypeptide(L)'
;MSQHFKETPHNAIADSDIARVIPCKQLSMSDPFKWLVLGLKDASRAPVLTLFFGLIFTLIPWFITYLVQLTGWHLVIMPAIVCFMLIGPFLAAGMYDVSWELEKNHVPSLWHSIKAIKRNAVNEWGLGILLMVLMIFWLRVASLIHALYPPYLDENLENLLPFLAVGTVVGAGFTLLVFFLSAFTQPILMERKVDLATALLTNMNAVWTNKGPMMLWAFIILLAVLIGFATWFVGFIFLMPLIGYATWHGYIDTIETKRERHFQ
;
A
#
# COMPACT_ATOMS: atom_id res chain seq x y z
N MET A 1 7.21 21.83 -1.44
CA MET A 1 6.27 22.23 -2.51
C MET A 1 6.69 21.46 -3.75
N SER A 2 5.86 20.50 -4.19
CA SER A 2 6.07 19.77 -5.44
C SER A 2 6.07 20.76 -6.62
N GLN A 3 7.05 20.69 -7.51
CA GLN A 3 7.11 21.55 -8.69
C GLN A 3 6.57 20.82 -9.92
N HIS A 4 5.88 21.54 -10.80
CA HIS A 4 5.57 21.01 -12.14
C HIS A 4 6.88 20.83 -12.91
N PHE A 5 7.02 19.70 -13.62
CA PHE A 5 8.14 19.55 -14.55
C PHE A 5 7.96 20.53 -15.71
N LYS A 6 9.07 21.13 -16.16
CA LYS A 6 9.07 21.99 -17.37
C LYS A 6 8.77 21.19 -18.64
N GLU A 7 9.16 19.92 -18.68
CA GLU A 7 8.81 18.93 -19.71
C GLU A 7 8.59 17.58 -19.00
N THR A 8 7.55 16.83 -19.36
CA THR A 8 7.32 15.49 -18.81
C THR A 8 8.53 14.60 -19.10
N PRO A 9 9.22 14.07 -18.07
CA PRO A 9 10.43 13.29 -18.28
C PRO A 9 10.10 12.05 -19.12
N HIS A 10 10.65 11.99 -20.33
CA HIS A 10 10.55 10.81 -21.20
C HIS A 10 11.29 9.65 -20.57
N ASN A 11 10.64 8.51 -20.50
CA ASN A 11 11.21 7.27 -20.03
C ASN A 11 10.47 6.08 -20.64
N ALA A 12 11.07 4.90 -20.55
CA ALA A 12 10.53 3.69 -21.16
C ALA A 12 9.11 3.33 -20.72
N ILE A 13 8.61 3.87 -19.60
CA ILE A 13 7.24 3.66 -19.13
C ILE A 13 6.29 4.65 -19.83
N ALA A 14 6.65 5.93 -19.86
CA ALA A 14 5.89 6.99 -20.52
C ALA A 14 5.76 6.74 -22.04
N ASP A 15 6.81 6.18 -22.65
CA ASP A 15 6.92 5.98 -24.09
C ASP A 15 6.54 4.56 -24.54
N SER A 16 5.93 3.76 -23.64
CA SER A 16 5.70 2.33 -23.89
C SER A 16 4.59 2.01 -24.92
N ASP A 17 3.74 2.99 -25.28
CA ASP A 17 2.52 2.83 -26.10
C ASP A 17 1.52 1.76 -25.60
N ILE A 18 1.76 1.13 -24.43
CA ILE A 18 0.91 0.07 -23.85
C ILE A 18 -0.41 0.64 -23.36
N ALA A 19 -0.36 1.76 -22.63
CA ALA A 19 -1.53 2.49 -22.15
C ALA A 19 -1.15 3.95 -21.87
N ARG A 20 -2.16 4.79 -21.61
CA ARG A 20 -1.94 6.20 -21.30
C ARG A 20 -1.18 6.34 -19.97
N VAL A 21 -0.17 7.20 -19.93
CA VAL A 21 0.52 7.58 -18.69
C VAL A 21 0.14 9.00 -18.32
N ILE A 22 -0.38 9.20 -17.10
CA ILE A 22 -0.71 10.54 -16.61
C ILE A 22 0.59 11.19 -16.10
N PRO A 23 0.85 12.47 -16.45
CA PRO A 23 1.98 13.20 -15.92
C PRO A 23 2.01 13.23 -14.38
N CYS A 24 3.22 13.21 -13.82
CA CYS A 24 3.46 13.38 -12.39
C CYS A 24 4.25 14.66 -12.14
N LYS A 25 4.23 15.17 -10.90
CA LYS A 25 5.02 16.33 -10.45
C LYS A 25 6.36 15.88 -9.86
N GLN A 26 7.30 16.82 -9.80
CA GLN A 26 8.57 16.60 -9.12
C GLN A 26 8.39 16.77 -7.62
N LEU A 27 8.73 15.73 -6.87
CA LEU A 27 8.64 15.72 -5.42
C LEU A 27 9.95 16.15 -4.77
N SER A 28 9.82 16.82 -3.64
CA SER A 28 10.89 17.13 -2.70
C SER A 28 11.00 16.04 -1.62
N MET A 29 12.17 15.90 -1.02
CA MET A 29 12.39 14.92 0.07
C MET A 29 11.51 15.16 1.31
N SER A 30 10.95 16.37 1.48
CA SER A 30 10.05 16.71 2.58
C SER A 30 8.59 16.32 2.35
N ASP A 31 8.18 16.01 1.12
CA ASP A 31 6.78 15.77 0.79
C ASP A 31 6.18 14.54 1.52
N PRO A 32 6.89 13.41 1.71
CA PRO A 32 6.40 12.31 2.53
C PRO A 32 5.98 12.69 3.96
N PHE A 33 6.72 13.60 4.60
CA PHE A 33 6.36 14.10 5.93
C PHE A 33 5.14 15.02 5.90
N LYS A 34 5.02 15.86 4.86
CA LYS A 34 3.83 16.68 4.62
C LYS A 34 2.58 15.80 4.50
N TRP A 35 2.66 14.69 3.77
CA TRP A 35 1.54 13.75 3.62
C TRP A 35 1.11 13.14 4.94
N LEU A 36 2.06 12.76 5.81
CA LEU A 36 1.75 12.29 7.17
C LEU A 36 1.01 13.35 8.00
N VAL A 37 1.47 14.61 7.96
CA VAL A 37 0.80 15.70 8.69
C VAL A 37 -0.63 15.90 8.20
N LEU A 38 -0.86 15.83 6.88
CA LEU A 38 -2.21 15.90 6.32
C LEU A 38 -3.06 14.68 6.68
N GLY A 39 -2.48 13.48 6.65
CA GLY A 39 -3.14 12.26 7.10
C GLY A 39 -3.53 12.28 8.59
N LEU A 40 -2.71 12.92 9.43
CA LEU A 40 -3.04 13.17 10.85
C LEU A 40 -4.22 14.12 11.00
N LYS A 41 -4.29 15.19 10.18
CA LYS A 41 -5.44 16.09 10.16
C LYS A 41 -6.71 15.33 9.79
N ASP A 42 -6.67 14.47 8.78
CA ASP A 42 -7.82 13.66 8.36
C ASP A 42 -8.25 12.67 9.45
N ALA A 43 -7.30 11.99 10.07
CA ALA A 43 -7.57 11.09 11.20
C ALA A 43 -8.25 11.80 12.37
N SER A 44 -7.85 13.04 12.67
CA SER A 44 -8.46 13.84 13.73
C SER A 44 -9.86 14.37 13.37
N ARG A 45 -10.15 14.56 12.08
CA ARG A 45 -11.46 15.03 11.58
C ARG A 45 -12.49 13.91 11.45
N ALA A 46 -12.06 12.66 11.26
CA ALA A 46 -12.94 11.50 11.12
C ALA A 46 -12.61 10.36 12.12
N PRO A 47 -12.52 10.63 13.45
CA PRO A 47 -11.95 9.70 14.41
C PRO A 47 -12.69 8.36 14.50
N VAL A 48 -14.01 8.35 14.33
CA VAL A 48 -14.83 7.13 14.36
C VAL A 48 -14.49 6.21 13.18
N LEU A 49 -14.32 6.77 11.99
CA LEU A 49 -13.97 6.00 10.79
C LEU A 49 -12.52 5.53 10.85
N THR A 50 -11.61 6.39 11.31
CA THR A 50 -10.21 6.04 11.57
C THR A 50 -10.12 4.85 12.53
N LEU A 51 -10.84 4.90 13.65
CA LEU A 51 -10.88 3.78 14.61
C LEU A 51 -11.49 2.52 13.99
N PHE A 52 -12.58 2.63 13.23
CA PHE A 52 -13.21 1.50 12.56
C PHE A 52 -12.24 0.77 11.60
N PHE A 53 -11.58 1.50 10.70
CA PHE A 53 -10.61 0.90 9.79
C PHE A 53 -9.39 0.36 10.54
N GLY A 54 -8.87 1.09 11.52
CA GLY A 54 -7.76 0.65 12.36
C GLY A 54 -8.05 -0.64 13.12
N LEU A 55 -9.26 -0.79 13.65
CA LEU A 55 -9.72 -2.02 14.29
C LEU A 55 -9.74 -3.19 13.31
N ILE A 56 -10.19 -3.00 12.07
CA ILE A 56 -10.15 -4.08 11.07
C ILE A 56 -8.71 -4.57 10.85
N PHE A 57 -7.75 -3.66 10.67
CA PHE A 57 -6.34 -4.03 10.49
C PHE A 57 -5.71 -4.69 11.72
N THR A 58 -6.26 -4.47 12.91
CA THR A 58 -5.77 -5.08 14.16
C THR A 58 -6.43 -6.43 14.43
N LEU A 59 -7.74 -6.52 14.21
CA LEU A 59 -8.54 -7.71 14.45
C LEU A 59 -8.20 -8.84 13.48
N ILE A 60 -7.84 -8.55 12.22
CA ILE A 60 -7.48 -9.58 11.25
C ILE A 60 -6.26 -10.41 11.72
N PRO A 61 -5.08 -9.81 12.01
CA PRO A 61 -3.94 -10.56 12.55
C PRO A 61 -4.21 -11.25 13.89
N TRP A 62 -4.96 -10.62 14.79
CA TRP A 62 -5.38 -11.28 16.04
C TRP A 62 -6.25 -12.51 15.79
N PHE A 63 -7.20 -12.41 14.87
CA PHE A 63 -8.04 -13.53 14.49
C PHE A 63 -7.22 -14.67 13.88
N ILE A 64 -6.26 -14.35 13.01
CA ILE A 64 -5.33 -15.35 12.45
C ILE A 64 -4.51 -16.02 13.57
N THR A 65 -3.98 -15.22 14.50
CA THR A 65 -3.19 -15.73 15.64
C THR A 65 -4.03 -16.65 16.53
N TYR A 66 -5.27 -16.26 16.80
CA TYR A 66 -6.25 -17.06 17.53
C TYR A 66 -6.55 -18.39 16.82
N LEU A 67 -6.77 -18.37 15.49
CA LEU A 67 -6.99 -19.60 14.72
C LEU A 67 -5.78 -20.54 14.76
N VAL A 68 -4.56 -20.01 14.68
CA VAL A 68 -3.33 -20.80 14.79
C VAL A 68 -3.24 -21.45 16.18
N GLN A 69 -3.56 -20.72 17.24
CA GLN A 69 -3.57 -21.26 18.61
C GLN A 69 -4.65 -22.33 18.81
N LEU A 70 -5.84 -22.14 18.24
CA LEU A 70 -6.94 -23.11 18.33
C LEU A 70 -6.65 -24.42 17.59
N THR A 71 -6.06 -24.33 16.39
CA THR A 71 -5.88 -25.49 15.51
C THR A 71 -4.52 -26.15 15.67
N GLY A 72 -3.54 -25.46 16.24
CA GLY A 72 -2.13 -25.84 16.22
C GLY A 72 -1.51 -25.84 14.81
N TRP A 73 -2.25 -25.42 13.79
CA TRP A 73 -1.85 -25.50 12.38
C TRP A 73 -1.39 -24.13 11.87
N HIS A 74 -0.08 -23.93 11.86
CA HIS A 74 0.55 -22.72 11.31
C HIS A 74 0.31 -22.54 9.80
N LEU A 75 -0.12 -23.60 9.10
CA LEU A 75 -0.46 -23.55 7.66
C LEU A 75 -1.63 -22.60 7.35
N VAL A 76 -2.47 -22.25 8.32
CA VAL A 76 -3.59 -21.29 8.15
C VAL A 76 -3.08 -19.87 7.82
N ILE A 77 -1.84 -19.54 8.19
CA ILE A 77 -1.24 -18.22 7.94
C ILE A 77 -1.10 -17.96 6.43
N MET A 78 -0.71 -18.98 5.66
CA MET A 78 -0.46 -18.87 4.22
C MET A 78 -1.68 -18.38 3.43
N PRO A 79 -2.85 -19.06 3.48
CA PRO A 79 -4.05 -18.58 2.80
C PRO A 79 -4.57 -17.26 3.39
N ALA A 80 -4.36 -17.01 4.68
CA ALA A 80 -4.79 -15.76 5.30
C ALA A 80 -4.06 -14.54 4.73
N ILE A 81 -2.74 -14.63 4.49
CA ILE A 81 -1.96 -13.55 3.85
C ILE A 81 -2.43 -13.31 2.41
N VAL A 82 -2.75 -14.38 1.66
CA VAL A 82 -3.28 -14.27 0.30
C VAL A 82 -4.63 -13.55 0.28
N CYS A 83 -5.54 -13.94 1.17
CA CYS A 83 -6.84 -13.27 1.33
C CYS A 83 -6.68 -11.80 1.74
N PHE A 84 -5.75 -11.51 2.66
CA PHE A 84 -5.46 -10.15 3.09
C PHE A 84 -4.96 -9.28 1.93
N MET A 85 -4.06 -9.79 1.10
CA MET A 85 -3.58 -9.07 -0.10
C MET A 85 -4.67 -8.82 -1.13
N LEU A 86 -5.60 -9.76 -1.30
CA LEU A 86 -6.76 -9.59 -2.19
C LEU A 86 -7.71 -8.50 -1.70
N ILE A 87 -7.98 -8.47 -0.39
CA ILE A 87 -8.96 -7.58 0.22
C ILE A 87 -8.36 -6.19 0.53
N GLY A 88 -7.05 -6.11 0.72
CA GLY A 88 -6.31 -4.90 1.10
C GLY A 88 -6.65 -3.66 0.26
N PRO A 89 -6.67 -3.72 -1.08
CA PRO A 89 -7.06 -2.59 -1.92
C PRO A 89 -8.45 -2.02 -1.57
N PHE A 90 -9.41 -2.88 -1.27
CA PHE A 90 -10.78 -2.45 -0.92
C PHE A 90 -10.83 -1.75 0.44
N LEU A 91 -10.07 -2.24 1.42
CA LEU A 91 -9.93 -1.57 2.72
C LEU A 91 -9.27 -0.20 2.55
N ALA A 92 -8.23 -0.12 1.73
CA ALA A 92 -7.53 1.13 1.43
C ALA A 92 -8.44 2.13 0.69
N ALA A 93 -9.21 1.68 -0.31
CA ALA A 93 -10.18 2.51 -1.01
C ALA A 93 -11.23 3.11 -0.06
N GLY A 94 -11.67 2.34 0.94
CA GLY A 94 -12.57 2.84 1.97
C GLY A 94 -12.00 4.04 2.72
N MET A 95 -10.71 4.01 3.02
CA MET A 95 -10.03 5.11 3.71
C MET A 95 -9.72 6.30 2.80
N TYR A 96 -9.35 6.05 1.54
CA TYR A 96 -9.14 7.09 0.54
C TYR A 96 -10.42 7.90 0.29
N ASP A 97 -11.58 7.23 0.31
CA ASP A 97 -12.88 7.87 0.20
C ASP A 97 -13.17 8.84 1.36
N VAL A 98 -12.74 8.51 2.58
CA VAL A 98 -12.86 9.41 3.72
C VAL A 98 -12.08 10.70 3.49
N SER A 99 -10.80 10.61 3.08
CA SER A 99 -10.00 11.79 2.74
C SER A 99 -10.59 12.58 1.57
N TRP A 100 -11.15 11.88 0.58
CA TRP A 100 -11.80 12.52 -0.57
C TRP A 100 -13.07 13.30 -0.23
N GLU A 101 -13.91 12.77 0.66
CA GLU A 101 -15.11 13.47 1.13
C GLU A 101 -14.75 14.64 2.05
N LEU A 102 -13.74 14.48 2.92
CA LEU A 102 -13.20 15.56 3.74
C LEU A 102 -12.64 16.70 2.89
N GLU A 103 -11.98 16.40 1.79
CA GLU A 103 -11.45 17.38 0.83
C GLU A 103 -12.57 18.23 0.18
N LYS A 104 -13.77 17.65 0.03
CA LYS A 104 -14.95 18.35 -0.49
C LYS A 104 -15.78 19.05 0.58
N ASN A 105 -15.32 19.05 1.84
CA ASN A 105 -16.09 19.53 2.99
C ASN A 105 -17.41 18.75 3.19
N HIS A 106 -17.47 17.49 2.76
CA HIS A 106 -18.59 16.61 3.04
C HIS A 106 -18.36 15.83 4.34
N VAL A 107 -19.46 15.34 4.93
CA VAL A 107 -19.39 14.43 6.09
C VAL A 107 -19.11 13.01 5.56
N PRO A 108 -17.93 12.42 5.86
CA PRO A 108 -17.59 11.11 5.35
C PRO A 108 -18.52 10.04 5.93
N SER A 109 -18.94 9.08 5.11
CA SER A 109 -19.81 7.99 5.53
C SER A 109 -19.39 6.67 4.88
N LEU A 110 -19.46 5.58 5.65
CA LEU A 110 -19.08 4.23 5.17
C LEU A 110 -19.90 3.79 3.94
N TRP A 111 -21.17 4.21 3.86
CA TRP A 111 -22.03 3.92 2.73
C TRP A 111 -21.57 4.60 1.44
N HIS A 112 -21.00 5.80 1.53
CA HIS A 112 -20.40 6.46 0.38
C HIS A 112 -19.19 5.67 -0.12
N SER A 113 -18.33 5.22 0.79
CA SER A 113 -17.11 4.49 0.48
C SER A 113 -17.41 3.15 -0.20
N ILE A 114 -18.41 2.40 0.28
CA ILE A 114 -18.86 1.16 -0.36
C ILE A 114 -19.41 1.43 -1.77
N LYS A 115 -20.12 2.55 -1.98
CA LYS A 115 -20.66 2.92 -3.29
C LYS A 115 -19.57 3.40 -4.26
N ALA A 116 -18.55 4.08 -3.75
CA ALA A 116 -17.39 4.54 -4.52
C ALA A 116 -16.58 3.36 -5.08
N ILE A 117 -16.29 2.37 -4.23
CA ILE A 117 -15.63 1.09 -4.59
C ILE A 117 -16.39 0.37 -5.70
N LYS A 118 -17.72 0.30 -5.62
CA LYS A 118 -18.55 -0.37 -6.65
C LYS A 118 -18.50 0.31 -8.02
N ARG A 119 -18.06 1.56 -8.10
CA ARG A 119 -18.08 2.37 -9.33
C ARG A 119 -17.01 1.94 -10.34
N ASN A 120 -15.90 1.35 -9.88
CA ASN A 120 -14.81 0.82 -10.72
C ASN A 120 -14.40 -0.59 -10.30
N ALA A 121 -15.36 -1.41 -9.85
CA ALA A 121 -15.11 -2.69 -9.21
C ALA A 121 -14.24 -3.64 -10.05
N VAL A 122 -14.41 -3.68 -11.38
CA VAL A 122 -13.65 -4.60 -12.25
C VAL A 122 -12.15 -4.32 -12.17
N ASN A 123 -11.74 -3.06 -12.26
CA ASN A 123 -10.32 -2.69 -12.22
C ASN A 123 -9.75 -2.79 -10.81
N GLU A 124 -10.55 -2.50 -9.77
CA GLU A 124 -10.15 -2.71 -8.37
C GLU A 124 -9.94 -4.20 -8.04
N TRP A 125 -10.83 -5.08 -8.51
CA TRP A 125 -10.62 -6.52 -8.44
C TRP A 125 -9.41 -6.96 -9.27
N GLY A 126 -9.17 -6.34 -10.42
CA GLY A 126 -7.96 -6.56 -11.21
C GLY A 126 -6.69 -6.28 -10.41
N LEU A 127 -6.64 -5.17 -9.66
CA LEU A 127 -5.52 -4.89 -8.76
C LEU A 127 -5.43 -5.92 -7.63
N GLY A 128 -6.55 -6.28 -6.99
CA GLY A 128 -6.58 -7.28 -5.94
C GLY A 128 -6.08 -8.65 -6.42
N ILE A 129 -6.48 -9.08 -7.62
CA ILE A 129 -6.02 -10.33 -8.25
C ILE A 129 -4.54 -10.25 -8.60
N LEU A 130 -4.07 -9.13 -9.16
CA LEU A 130 -2.65 -8.92 -9.44
C LEU A 130 -1.80 -9.07 -8.16
N LEU A 131 -2.20 -8.41 -7.08
CA LEU A 131 -1.52 -8.50 -5.79
C LEU A 131 -1.62 -9.89 -5.16
N MET A 132 -2.75 -10.58 -5.32
CA MET A 132 -2.91 -11.97 -4.91
C MET A 132 -1.93 -12.89 -5.65
N VAL A 133 -1.84 -12.79 -6.98
CA VAL A 133 -0.91 -13.61 -7.79
C VAL A 133 0.53 -13.35 -7.38
N LEU A 134 0.91 -12.08 -7.18
CA LEU A 134 2.22 -11.71 -6.67
C LEU A 134 2.49 -12.31 -5.29
N MET A 135 1.50 -12.30 -4.40
CA MET A 135 1.63 -12.89 -3.06
C MET A 135 1.76 -14.41 -3.12
N ILE A 136 0.96 -15.11 -3.94
CA ILE A 136 1.09 -16.56 -4.15
C ILE A 136 2.49 -16.88 -4.68
N PHE A 137 2.97 -16.12 -5.66
CA PHE A 137 4.31 -16.31 -6.20
C PHE A 137 5.40 -16.07 -5.14
N TRP A 138 5.27 -15.02 -4.32
CA TRP A 138 6.17 -14.78 -3.19
C TRP A 138 6.14 -15.96 -2.20
N LEU A 139 4.96 -16.45 -1.80
CA LEU A 139 4.86 -17.62 -0.93
C LEU A 139 5.54 -18.86 -1.53
N ARG A 140 5.45 -19.06 -2.85
CA ARG A 140 6.19 -20.13 -3.53
C ARG A 140 7.69 -19.93 -3.43
N VAL A 141 8.21 -18.72 -3.68
CA VAL A 141 9.64 -18.43 -3.52
C VAL A 141 10.09 -18.64 -2.07
N ALA A 142 9.32 -18.16 -1.09
CA ALA A 142 9.60 -18.38 0.33
C ALA A 142 9.64 -19.87 0.69
N SER A 143 8.72 -20.68 0.15
CA SER A 143 8.72 -22.14 0.35
C SER A 143 9.94 -22.82 -0.26
N LEU A 144 10.45 -22.33 -1.39
CA LEU A 144 11.67 -22.84 -2.02
C LEU A 144 12.92 -22.48 -1.20
N ILE A 145 13.00 -21.25 -0.70
CA ILE A 145 14.08 -20.83 0.20
C ILE A 145 14.09 -21.70 1.46
N HIS A 146 12.92 -21.98 2.04
CA HIS A 146 12.78 -22.88 3.17
C HIS A 146 13.15 -24.33 2.83
N ALA A 147 12.77 -24.84 1.65
CA ALA A 147 13.11 -26.19 1.22
C ALA A 147 14.63 -26.38 0.97
N LEU A 148 15.33 -25.30 0.61
CA LEU A 148 16.79 -25.30 0.45
C LEU A 148 17.53 -25.16 1.79
N TYR A 149 16.82 -24.84 2.88
CA TYR A 149 17.41 -24.78 4.21
C TYR A 149 17.66 -26.20 4.75
N PRO A 150 18.89 -26.54 5.17
CA PRO A 150 19.19 -27.88 5.64
C PRO A 150 18.48 -28.20 6.96
N PRO A 151 17.62 -29.24 7.02
CA PRO A 151 16.80 -29.53 8.21
C PRO A 151 17.58 -30.19 9.36
N TYR A 152 18.85 -30.53 9.14
CA TYR A 152 19.71 -31.23 10.08
C TYR A 152 20.68 -30.32 10.84
N LEU A 153 20.67 -29.02 10.56
CA LEU A 153 21.49 -28.05 11.29
C LEU A 153 20.83 -27.71 12.63
N ASP A 154 21.63 -27.64 13.69
CA ASP A 154 21.16 -27.15 14.98
C ASP A 154 20.57 -25.74 14.84
N GLU A 155 19.50 -25.46 15.60
CA GLU A 155 18.79 -24.18 15.65
C GLU A 155 19.59 -23.05 16.33
N ASN A 156 20.86 -22.91 15.96
CA ASN A 156 21.75 -21.84 16.40
C ASN A 156 21.68 -20.66 15.42
N LEU A 157 21.85 -19.45 15.95
CA LEU A 157 21.75 -18.21 15.16
C LEU A 157 22.72 -18.20 13.96
N GLU A 158 23.91 -18.77 14.10
CA GLU A 158 24.91 -18.86 13.03
C GLU A 158 24.43 -19.69 11.83
N ASN A 159 23.73 -20.79 12.09
CA ASN A 159 23.18 -21.66 11.06
C ASN A 159 21.93 -21.05 10.41
N LEU A 160 21.16 -20.26 11.18
CA LEU A 160 19.94 -19.61 10.71
C LEU A 160 20.23 -18.32 9.93
N LEU A 161 21.38 -17.67 10.17
CA LEU A 161 21.72 -16.38 9.58
C LEU A 161 21.69 -16.37 8.04
N PRO A 162 22.25 -17.35 7.30
CA PRO A 162 22.16 -17.39 5.85
C PRO A 162 20.71 -17.47 5.35
N PHE A 163 19.88 -18.28 6.02
CA PHE A 163 18.45 -18.40 5.70
C PHE A 163 17.71 -17.07 5.91
N LEU A 164 17.93 -16.41 7.04
CA LEU A 164 17.34 -15.11 7.34
C LEU A 164 17.84 -14.03 6.38
N ALA A 165 19.13 -14.02 6.04
CA ALA A 165 19.71 -13.06 5.12
C ALA A 165 19.11 -13.20 3.71
N VAL A 166 19.08 -14.42 3.16
CA VAL A 166 18.49 -14.69 1.84
C VAL A 166 17.00 -14.37 1.85
N GLY A 167 16.27 -14.83 2.86
CA GLY A 167 14.84 -14.56 3.01
C GLY A 167 14.55 -13.05 3.08
N THR A 168 15.37 -12.29 3.81
CA THR A 168 15.23 -10.83 3.95
C THR A 168 15.52 -10.12 2.63
N VAL A 169 16.60 -10.47 1.93
CA VAL A 169 16.95 -9.85 0.64
C VAL A 169 15.86 -10.10 -0.41
N VAL A 170 15.40 -11.35 -0.51
CA VAL A 170 14.32 -11.71 -1.44
C VAL A 170 13.02 -11.01 -1.05
N GLY A 171 12.67 -11.00 0.23
CA GLY A 171 11.49 -10.30 0.74
C GLY A 171 11.53 -8.79 0.51
N ALA A 172 12.69 -8.16 0.66
CA ALA A 172 12.89 -6.75 0.33
C ALA A 172 12.67 -6.49 -1.16
N GLY A 173 13.18 -7.36 -2.04
CA GLY A 173 12.94 -7.28 -3.49
C GLY A 173 11.45 -7.34 -3.84
N PHE A 174 10.72 -8.30 -3.26
CA PHE A 174 9.26 -8.40 -3.44
C PHE A 174 8.51 -7.19 -2.89
N THR A 175 8.90 -6.69 -1.72
CA THR A 175 8.30 -5.50 -1.11
C THR A 175 8.47 -4.29 -2.01
N LEU A 176 9.67 -4.08 -2.54
CA LEU A 176 9.96 -3.00 -3.49
C LEU A 176 9.17 -3.16 -4.80
N LEU A 177 9.03 -4.38 -5.31
CA LEU A 177 8.23 -4.67 -6.50
C LEU A 177 6.75 -4.34 -6.27
N VAL A 178 6.17 -4.81 -5.16
CA VAL A 178 4.78 -4.51 -4.81
C VAL A 178 4.57 -3.02 -4.62
N PHE A 179 5.47 -2.33 -3.92
CA PHE A 179 5.42 -0.88 -3.75
C PHE A 179 5.48 -0.16 -5.10
N PHE A 180 6.41 -0.55 -5.98
CA PHE A 180 6.56 0.01 -7.33
C PHE A 180 5.29 -0.16 -8.19
N LEU A 181 4.53 -1.23 -7.98
CA LEU A 181 3.29 -1.49 -8.70
C LEU A 181 2.04 -0.87 -8.05
N SER A 182 2.04 -0.60 -6.75
CA SER A 182 0.79 -0.33 -6.01
C SER A 182 0.75 0.97 -5.20
N ALA A 183 1.86 1.69 -5.04
CA ALA A 183 1.94 2.87 -4.15
C ALA A 183 0.76 3.85 -4.29
N PHE A 184 0.41 4.20 -5.52
CA PHE A 184 -0.72 5.10 -5.85
C PHE A 184 -1.73 4.49 -6.83
N THR A 185 -1.58 3.21 -7.21
CA THR A 185 -2.48 2.58 -8.20
C THR A 185 -3.93 2.56 -7.72
N GLN A 186 -4.16 2.23 -6.45
CA GLN A 186 -5.51 2.18 -5.90
C GLN A 186 -6.22 3.54 -5.87
N PRO A 187 -5.63 4.65 -5.36
CA PRO A 187 -6.29 5.94 -5.42
C PRO A 187 -6.50 6.45 -6.87
N ILE A 188 -5.61 6.13 -7.82
CA ILE A 188 -5.82 6.42 -9.25
C ILE A 188 -7.07 5.72 -9.78
N LEU A 189 -7.22 4.42 -9.51
CA LEU A 189 -8.37 3.63 -9.95
C LEU A 189 -9.69 4.13 -9.38
N MET A 190 -9.70 4.47 -8.10
CA MET A 190 -10.88 4.95 -7.39
C MET A 190 -11.35 6.32 -7.92
N GLU A 191 -10.42 7.26 -8.07
CA GLU A 191 -10.75 8.62 -8.45
C GLU A 191 -11.04 8.76 -9.96
N ARG A 192 -10.16 8.23 -10.81
CA ARG A 192 -10.12 8.58 -12.24
C ARG A 192 -10.88 7.64 -13.16
N LYS A 193 -11.38 6.50 -12.65
CA LYS A 193 -12.07 5.47 -13.44
C LYS A 193 -11.30 5.05 -14.70
N VAL A 194 -9.99 4.98 -14.59
CA VAL A 194 -9.13 4.47 -15.66
C VAL A 194 -9.03 2.95 -15.57
N ASP A 195 -8.58 2.34 -16.66
CA ASP A 195 -8.22 0.93 -16.68
C ASP A 195 -6.99 0.65 -15.79
N LEU A 196 -6.83 -0.62 -15.39
CA LEU A 196 -5.74 -1.04 -14.53
C LEU A 196 -4.35 -0.77 -15.13
N ALA A 197 -4.17 -0.93 -16.45
CA ALA A 197 -2.87 -0.73 -17.08
C ALA A 197 -2.46 0.76 -17.03
N THR A 198 -3.37 1.67 -17.38
CA THR A 198 -3.17 3.13 -17.24
C THR A 198 -2.81 3.51 -15.80
N ALA A 199 -3.49 2.92 -14.79
CA ALA A 199 -3.21 3.21 -13.38
C ALA A 199 -1.83 2.70 -12.94
N LEU A 200 -1.47 1.46 -13.33
CA LEU A 200 -0.17 0.87 -13.03
C LEU A 200 0.98 1.65 -13.67
N LEU A 201 0.90 1.94 -14.97
CA LEU A 201 1.96 2.67 -15.67
C LEU A 201 2.11 4.10 -15.14
N THR A 202 0.99 4.78 -14.82
CA THR A 202 1.02 6.09 -14.16
C THR A 202 1.71 6.04 -12.81
N ASN A 203 1.38 5.06 -11.97
CA ASN A 203 2.03 4.85 -10.68
C ASN A 203 3.53 4.53 -10.83
N MET A 204 3.88 3.59 -11.71
CA MET A 204 5.26 3.19 -11.96
C MET A 204 6.09 4.38 -12.46
N ASN A 205 5.53 5.20 -13.37
CA ASN A 205 6.17 6.42 -13.84
C ASN A 205 6.42 7.41 -12.68
N ALA A 206 5.44 7.59 -11.80
CA ALA A 206 5.57 8.47 -10.64
C ALA A 206 6.66 8.00 -9.67
N VAL A 207 6.72 6.70 -9.37
CA VAL A 207 7.77 6.11 -8.51
C VAL A 207 9.14 6.20 -9.17
N TRP A 208 9.22 5.89 -10.47
CA TRP A 208 10.47 5.88 -11.22
C TRP A 208 11.07 7.28 -11.38
N THR A 209 10.23 8.29 -11.56
CA THR A 209 10.66 9.68 -11.70
C THR A 209 11.09 10.26 -10.34
N ASN A 210 10.43 9.87 -9.24
CA ASN A 210 10.67 10.40 -7.90
C ASN A 210 11.31 9.38 -6.93
N LYS A 211 12.38 8.71 -7.36
CA LYS A 211 13.01 7.59 -6.60
C LYS A 211 13.33 7.94 -5.15
N GLY A 212 13.93 9.10 -4.91
CA GLY A 212 14.36 9.52 -3.58
C GLY A 212 13.20 9.66 -2.58
N PRO A 213 12.26 10.58 -2.82
CA PRO A 213 11.08 10.76 -1.95
C PRO A 213 10.25 9.48 -1.82
N MET A 214 10.14 8.67 -2.88
CA MET A 214 9.37 7.42 -2.84
C MET A 214 10.07 6.31 -2.05
N MET A 215 11.40 6.24 -2.06
CA MET A 215 12.15 5.33 -1.18
C MET A 215 11.99 5.73 0.30
N LEU A 216 12.01 7.03 0.60
CA LEU A 216 11.70 7.52 1.94
C LEU A 216 10.27 7.15 2.35
N TRP A 217 9.30 7.30 1.44
CA TRP A 217 7.92 6.89 1.70
C TRP A 217 7.79 5.40 1.98
N ALA A 218 8.42 4.54 1.18
CA ALA A 218 8.47 3.10 1.41
C ALA A 218 9.09 2.76 2.78
N PHE A 219 10.16 3.48 3.17
CA PHE A 219 10.80 3.30 4.47
C PHE A 219 9.90 3.71 5.65
N ILE A 220 9.13 4.80 5.52
CA ILE A 220 8.13 5.22 6.51
C ILE A 220 7.07 4.13 6.69
N ILE A 221 6.54 3.58 5.59
CA ILE A 221 5.56 2.49 5.63
C ILE A 221 6.16 1.26 6.31
N LEU A 222 7.38 0.87 5.96
CA LEU A 222 8.09 -0.24 6.59
C LEU A 222 8.18 -0.05 8.11
N LEU A 223 8.62 1.11 8.58
CA LEU A 223 8.71 1.41 10.01
C LEU A 223 7.34 1.36 10.70
N ALA A 224 6.29 1.90 10.07
CA ALA A 224 4.94 1.83 10.60
C ALA A 224 4.46 0.37 10.75
N VAL A 225 4.76 -0.47 9.75
CA VAL A 225 4.45 -1.91 9.80
C VAL A 225 5.21 -2.60 10.93
N LEU A 226 6.52 -2.35 11.06
CA LEU A 226 7.36 -2.92 12.11
C LEU A 226 6.91 -2.51 13.52
N ILE A 227 6.56 -1.24 13.73
CA ILE A 227 6.01 -0.75 15.01
C ILE A 227 4.69 -1.45 15.32
N GLY A 228 3.83 -1.65 14.33
CA GLY A 228 2.58 -2.39 14.54
C GLY A 228 2.82 -3.84 14.95
N PHE A 229 3.75 -4.55 14.32
CA PHE A 229 4.14 -5.90 14.77
C PHE A 229 4.74 -5.88 16.20
N ALA A 230 5.64 -4.95 16.49
CA ALA A 230 6.29 -4.82 17.80
C ALA A 230 5.31 -4.52 18.94
N THR A 231 4.18 -3.88 18.63
CA THR A 231 3.12 -3.55 19.59
C THR A 231 1.98 -4.57 19.61
N TRP A 232 2.24 -5.81 19.16
CA TRP A 232 1.23 -6.87 19.07
C TRP A 232 -0.01 -6.44 18.28
N PHE A 233 0.21 -5.80 17.14
CA PHE A 233 -0.79 -5.27 16.20
C PHE A 233 -1.59 -4.06 16.70
N VAL A 234 -1.50 -3.69 17.99
CA VAL A 234 -2.25 -2.53 18.54
C VAL A 234 -1.90 -1.23 17.83
N GLY A 235 -0.64 -1.06 17.42
CA GLY A 235 -0.20 0.10 16.65
C GLY A 235 -0.95 0.28 15.32
N PHE A 236 -1.49 -0.80 14.73
CA PHE A 236 -2.24 -0.72 13.47
C PHE A 236 -3.56 0.03 13.60
N ILE A 237 -4.12 0.15 14.81
CA ILE A 237 -5.32 0.96 15.07
C ILE A 237 -5.12 2.40 14.58
N PHE A 238 -3.90 2.93 14.70
CA PHE A 238 -3.59 4.29 14.31
C PHE A 238 -2.73 4.37 13.04
N LEU A 239 -1.69 3.52 12.96
CA LEU A 239 -0.69 3.60 11.90
C LEU A 239 -1.27 3.24 10.53
N MET A 240 -2.13 2.22 10.43
CA MET A 240 -2.72 1.84 9.14
C MET A 240 -3.64 2.93 8.58
N PRO A 241 -4.61 3.46 9.37
CA PRO A 241 -5.39 4.62 8.96
C PRO A 241 -4.55 5.81 8.53
N LEU A 242 -3.54 6.19 9.33
CA LEU A 242 -2.66 7.31 9.05
C LEU A 242 -1.93 7.14 7.71
N ILE A 243 -1.33 5.97 7.47
CA ILE A 243 -0.62 5.71 6.23
C ILE A 243 -1.56 5.78 5.03
N GLY A 244 -2.78 5.25 5.11
CA GLY A 244 -3.70 5.34 3.98
C GLY A 244 -4.21 6.76 3.72
N TYR A 245 -4.52 7.57 4.74
CA TYR A 245 -4.84 8.98 4.51
C TYR A 245 -3.65 9.74 3.92
N ALA A 246 -2.44 9.49 4.41
CA ALA A 246 -1.23 10.08 3.85
C ALA A 246 -1.00 9.66 2.39
N THR A 247 -1.25 8.39 2.03
CA THR A 247 -1.17 7.92 0.64
C THR A 247 -2.14 8.67 -0.28
N TRP A 248 -3.34 9.01 0.18
CA TRP A 248 -4.27 9.86 -0.59
C TRP A 248 -3.65 11.23 -0.89
N HIS A 249 -3.13 11.90 0.13
CA HIS A 249 -2.46 13.20 -0.05
C HIS A 249 -1.22 13.09 -0.93
N GLY A 250 -0.45 12.01 -0.79
CA GLY A 250 0.70 11.74 -1.65
C GLY A 250 0.32 11.52 -3.11
N TYR A 251 -0.76 10.79 -3.36
CA TYR A 251 -1.31 10.61 -4.70
C TYR A 251 -1.66 11.97 -5.35
N ILE A 252 -2.35 12.84 -4.62
CA ILE A 252 -2.77 14.15 -5.14
C ILE A 252 -1.59 15.11 -5.34
N ASP A 253 -0.59 15.07 -4.46
CA ASP A 253 0.64 15.87 -4.59
C ASP A 253 1.50 15.38 -5.77
N THR A 254 1.45 14.08 -6.07
CA THR A 254 2.31 13.44 -7.07
C THR A 254 1.71 13.43 -8.47
N ILE A 255 0.42 13.14 -8.64
CA ILE A 255 -0.20 12.95 -9.96
C ILE A 255 -0.92 14.22 -10.41
N GLU A 256 -0.66 14.69 -11.63
CA GLU A 256 -1.26 15.93 -12.11
C GLU A 256 -2.79 15.83 -12.25
N THR A 257 -3.49 16.81 -11.67
CA THR A 257 -4.94 16.95 -11.74
C THR A 257 -5.32 18.02 -12.77
N LYS A 258 -6.41 17.80 -13.51
CA LYS A 258 -6.93 18.79 -14.47
C LYS A 258 -7.47 20.08 -13.83
N ARG A 259 -7.75 20.06 -12.52
CA ARG A 259 -8.13 21.23 -11.72
C ARG A 259 -7.10 21.40 -10.61
N GLU A 260 -6.55 22.59 -10.48
CA GLU A 260 -5.74 22.95 -9.32
C GLU A 260 -6.61 22.83 -8.06
N ARG A 261 -6.08 22.13 -7.06
CA ARG A 261 -6.72 22.02 -5.75
C ARG A 261 -5.93 22.89 -4.77
N HIS A 262 -6.60 23.89 -4.20
CA HIS A 262 -5.98 24.75 -3.20
C HIS A 262 -6.00 24.02 -1.85
N PHE A 263 -4.81 23.63 -1.38
CA PHE A 263 -4.62 23.02 -0.07
C PHE A 263 -4.22 24.09 0.95
N GLN A 264 -4.92 24.14 2.09
CA GLN A 264 -4.48 24.76 3.35
C GLN A 264 -4.89 23.88 4.54
#